data_AF-A0A382NV08-F1
#
_entry.id   AF-A0A382NV08-F1
#
_cell.length_a   1.000
_cell.length_b   1.000
_cell.length_c   1.000
_cell.angle_alpha   90.00
_cell.angle_beta   90.00
_cell.angle_gamma   90.00
#
_symmetry.space_group_name_H-M   'P 1'
#
loop_
_entity.id
_entity.type
_entity.pdbx_description
1 polymer ?
#
loop_
_entity_poly.entity_id
_entity_poly.type
_entity_poly.pdbx_seq_one_letter_code
_entity_poly.pdbx_strand_id
1 'polypeptide(L)' 'MFNDKSILVTGGTGSFGKKLVKLILERYKPKRLIIYSR' A
#
# COMPACT_ATOMS: atom_id res chain seq x y z
N MET A 1 -1.85 -6.59 -11.43
CA MET A 1 -2.95 -6.08 -10.58
C MET A 1 -2.70 -4.65 -10.08
N PHE A 2 -1.53 -4.35 -9.48
CA PHE A 2 -1.27 -3.05 -8.86
C PHE A 2 -0.21 -2.18 -9.55
N ASN A 3 0.44 -2.68 -10.61
CA ASN A 3 1.39 -1.89 -11.40
C ASN A 3 0.71 -0.68 -12.04
N ASP A 4 1.37 0.46 -11.98
CA ASP A 4 0.91 1.75 -12.51
C ASP A 4 -0.44 2.25 -11.98
N LYS A 5 -0.95 1.66 -10.89
CA LYS A 5 -2.17 2.11 -10.22
C LYS A 5 -1.87 3.10 -9.10
N SER A 6 -2.87 3.93 -8.81
CA SER A 6 -2.90 4.75 -7.60
C SER A 6 -3.70 4.04 -6.53
N ILE A 7 -3.11 3.84 -5.35
CA ILE A 7 -3.66 3.02 -4.27
C ILE A 7 -3.71 3.86 -2.99
N LEU A 8 -4.86 3.89 -2.34
CA LEU A 8 -5.05 4.48 -1.01
C LEU A 8 -5.20 3.35 0.01
N VAL A 9 -4.32 3.32 1.01
CA VAL A 9 -4.38 2.39 2.14
C VAL A 9 -4.79 3.18 3.38
N THR A 10 -6.00 2.91 3.87
CA THR A 10 -6.49 3.45 5.16
C THR A 10 -6.11 2.53 6.31
N GLY A 11 -5.79 3.09 7.47
CA GLY A 11 -5.31 2.31 8.62
C GLY A 11 -3.96 1.64 8.39
N GLY A 12 -3.14 2.18 7.48
CA GLY A 12 -1.88 1.55 7.06
C GLY A 12 -0.80 1.46 8.14
N THR A 13 -0.97 2.14 9.28
CA THR A 13 -0.04 2.04 10.42
C THR A 13 -0.25 0.80 11.29
N GLY A 14 -1.39 0.11 11.15
CA GLY A 14 -1.66 -1.14 11.85
C GLY A 14 -0.75 -2.29 11.43
N SER A 15 -0.69 -3.35 12.23
CA SER A 15 0.14 -4.55 11.97
C SER A 15 -0.18 -5.19 10.60
N PHE A 16 -1.46 -5.22 10.23
CA PHE A 16 -1.91 -5.65 8.92
C PHE A 16 -1.50 -4.68 7.80
N GLY A 17 -1.76 -3.38 7.99
CA GLY A 17 -1.46 -2.34 7.01
C GLY A 17 0.02 -2.32 6.60
N LYS A 18 0.92 -2.43 7.58
CA LYS A 18 2.37 -2.53 7.34
C LYS A 18 2.75 -3.75 6.49
N LYS A 19 2.19 -4.93 6.81
CA LYS A 19 2.43 -6.16 6.05
C LYS A 19 1.86 -6.09 4.62
N LEU A 20 0.67 -5.51 4.46
CA LEU A 20 0.03 -5.31 3.17
C LEU A 20 0.86 -4.36 2.29
N VAL A 21 1.29 -3.21 2.82
CA VAL A 21 2.14 -2.25 2.11
C VAL A 21 3.45 -2.91 1.68
N LYS A 22 4.09 -3.67 2.57
CA LYS A 22 5.31 -4.42 2.26
C LYS A 22 5.09 -5.39 1.09
N LEU A 23 4.04 -6.19 1.13
CA LEU A 23 3.69 -7.13 0.05
C LEU A 23 3.45 -6.42 -1.29
N ILE A 24 2.76 -5.27 -1.27
CA ILE A 24 2.48 -4.48 -2.47
C ILE A 24 3.78 -3.96 -3.09
N LEU A 25 4.68 -3.42 -2.27
CA LEU A 25 5.96 -2.86 -2.74
C LEU A 25 6.96 -3.94 -3.17
N GLU A 26 6.91 -5.14 -2.60
CA GLU A 26 7.78 -6.26 -3.00
C GLU A 26 7.37 -6.88 -4.33
N ARG A 27 6.06 -6.94 -4.61
CA ARG A 27 5.52 -7.69 -5.77
C ARG A 27 5.07 -6.81 -6.93
N TYR A 28 4.91 -5.51 -6.71
CA TYR A 28 4.33 -4.61 -7.70
C TYR A 28 5.03 -3.24 -7.71
N LYS A 29 4.82 -2.50 -8.81
CA LYS A 29 5.30 -1.12 -9.00
C LYS A 29 4.10 -0.17 -9.17
N PRO A 30 3.41 0.20 -8.09
CA PRO A 30 2.30 1.15 -8.18
C PRO A 30 2.81 2.53 -8.60
N LYS A 31 1.98 3.25 -9.37
CA LYS A 31 2.27 4.65 -9.75
C LYS A 31 2.25 5.57 -8.55
N ARG A 32 1.38 5.28 -7.58
CA ARG A 32 1.24 6.05 -6.34
C ARG A 32 0.66 5.17 -5.24
N LEU A 33 1.26 5.23 -4.04
CA LEU A 33 0.75 4.57 -2.84
C LEU A 33 0.61 5.63 -1.75
N ILE A 34 -0.64 5.91 -1.34
CA ILE A 34 -0.95 6.87 -0.28
C ILE A 34 -1.36 6.07 0.94
N ILE A 35 -0.71 6.33 2.08
CA ILE A 35 -1.06 5.71 3.36
C ILE A 35 -1.72 6.78 4.21
N TYR A 36 -2.97 6.53 4.61
CA TYR A 36 -3.72 7.40 5.50
C TYR A 36 -4.04 6.64 6.80
N SER A 37 -3.71 7.24 7.93
CA SER A 37 -4.04 6.71 9.25
C SER A 37 -4.37 7.87 10.18
N ARG A 38 -5.15 7.59 11.23
CA ARG A 38 -5.46 8.55 12.29
C ARG A 38 -4.29 8.67 13.26
#